data_AF-A0A0C3NYD7-F1
#
_entry.id   AF-A0A0C3NYD7-F1
#
_cell.length_a   1.000
_cell.length_b   1.000
_cell.length_c   1.000
_cell.angle_alpha   90.00
_cell.angle_beta   90.00
_cell.angle_gamma   90.00
#
_symmetry.space_group_name_H-M   'P 1'
#
loop_
_entity.id
_entity.type
_entity.pdbx_description
1 polymer ?
#
loop_
_entity_poly.entity_id
_entity_poly.type
_entity_poly.pdbx_seq_one_letter_code
_entity_poly.pdbx_strand_id
1 'polypeptide(L)'
;MSRLSQYLNRSSIVMRDGASRMLRMAGADEPSRAPITLLTLNSREDMSRFAIGCDSDIGGTSSAKIELDETSADPKAGVRALQPLRPSAKFWGEMRLGAKPGFEGRVRGGYAGFRSQPRPTLFGEMVDDVSNHRFLALRVRVGGSPRTRNSYYVNIQTDGPITSDLWQHRIFFNRDDGGWEDIFIPFDNFVLTNTGEIQNDQMAMYRERLRTIGVSILGGNSGVEGAFELGVDCIRAVNEEDVTAEPKSEPSRGTQWQRQPV
;
A
#
# COMPACT_ATOMS: atom_id res chain seq x y z
N MET A 1 16.34 18.10 -2.99
CA MET A 1 16.73 18.06 -4.41
C MET A 1 15.61 18.65 -5.27
N SER A 2 15.93 19.38 -6.34
CA SER A 2 14.91 19.92 -7.27
C SER A 2 14.17 18.80 -8.01
N ARG A 3 12.86 18.95 -8.26
CA ARG A 3 12.03 17.98 -8.99
C ARG A 3 12.59 17.66 -10.39
N LEU A 4 13.21 18.64 -11.04
CA LEU A 4 13.85 18.49 -12.35
C LEU A 4 15.06 17.55 -12.29
N SER A 5 15.88 17.66 -11.25
CA SER A 5 17.06 16.81 -11.05
C SER A 5 16.65 15.35 -10.80
N GLN A 6 15.57 15.12 -10.03
CA GLN A 6 15.03 13.77 -9.83
C GLN A 6 14.48 13.17 -11.13
N TYR A 7 13.77 13.96 -11.94
CA TYR A 7 13.24 13.52 -13.23
C TYR A 7 14.34 13.11 -14.23
N LEU A 8 15.42 13.91 -14.31
CA LEU A 8 16.57 13.59 -15.15
C LEU A 8 17.33 12.36 -14.65
N ASN A 9 17.51 12.23 -13.33
CA ASN A 9 18.16 11.06 -12.73
C ASN A 9 17.37 9.77 -12.98
N ARG A 10 16.04 9.81 -12.87
CA ARG A 10 15.20 8.65 -13.20
C ARG A 10 15.32 8.26 -14.67
N SER A 11 15.37 9.27 -15.56
CA SER A 11 15.53 9.03 -17.00
C SER A 11 16.87 8.37 -17.34
N SER A 12 17.96 8.75 -16.66
CA SER A 12 19.27 8.11 -16.87
C SER A 12 19.31 6.66 -16.36
N ILE A 13 18.62 6.37 -15.25
CA ILE A 13 18.46 5.00 -14.73
C ILE A 13 17.76 4.12 -15.77
N VAL A 14 16.62 4.57 -16.31
CA VAL A 14 15.86 3.80 -17.33
C VAL A 14 16.71 3.53 -18.57
N MET A 15 17.44 4.53 -19.07
CA MET A 15 18.34 4.35 -20.21
C MET A 15 19.43 3.32 -19.92
N ARG A 16 20.08 3.43 -18.75
CA ARG A 16 21.17 2.53 -18.34
C ARG A 16 20.68 1.09 -18.18
N ASP A 17 19.53 0.89 -17.56
CA ASP A 17 18.94 -0.42 -17.34
C ASP A 17 18.47 -1.06 -18.64
N GLY A 18 17.91 -0.26 -19.56
CA GLY A 18 17.57 -0.70 -20.92
C GLY A 18 18.80 -1.16 -21.69
N ALA A 19 19.87 -0.36 -21.70
CA ALA A 19 21.13 -0.70 -22.37
C ALA A 19 21.79 -1.95 -21.76
N SER A 20 21.81 -2.07 -20.43
CA SER A 20 22.34 -3.24 -19.71
C SER A 20 21.59 -4.52 -20.07
N ARG A 21 20.25 -4.48 -20.11
CA ARG A 21 19.42 -5.63 -20.50
C ARG A 21 19.68 -6.08 -21.93
N MET A 22 19.83 -5.14 -22.87
CA MET A 22 20.16 -5.44 -24.27
C MET A 22 21.54 -6.09 -24.41
N LEU A 23 22.55 -5.54 -23.73
CA LEU A 23 23.91 -6.09 -23.75
C LEU A 23 23.97 -7.51 -23.16
N ARG A 24 23.16 -7.79 -22.13
CA ARG A 24 23.09 -9.12 -21.50
C ARG A 24 22.21 -10.11 -22.26
N MET A 25 21.55 -9.71 -23.35
CA MET A 25 20.53 -10.53 -24.02
C MET A 25 19.50 -11.11 -23.04
N ALA A 26 19.17 -10.36 -21.98
CA ALA A 26 18.38 -10.83 -20.84
C ALA A 26 16.90 -11.12 -21.17
N GLY A 27 16.52 -11.12 -22.45
CA GLY A 27 15.20 -11.57 -22.92
C GLY A 27 15.10 -13.09 -23.07
N ALA A 28 16.21 -13.83 -22.94
CA ALA A 28 16.26 -15.30 -23.01
C ALA A 28 16.43 -15.98 -21.64
N ASP A 29 16.70 -15.22 -20.58
CA ASP A 29 16.82 -15.75 -19.22
C ASP A 29 15.44 -16.03 -18.61
N GLU A 30 15.35 -17.05 -17.76
CA GLU A 30 14.14 -17.27 -16.96
C GLU A 30 13.86 -16.06 -16.07
N PRO A 31 12.60 -15.58 -16.00
CA PRO A 31 12.26 -14.45 -15.15
C PRO A 31 12.60 -14.72 -13.69
N SER A 32 13.25 -13.76 -13.02
CA SER A 32 13.65 -13.92 -11.63
C SER A 32 12.42 -14.09 -10.72
N ARG A 33 12.42 -15.18 -9.95
CA ARG A 33 11.42 -15.46 -8.91
C ARG A 33 11.80 -14.93 -7.53
N ALA A 34 12.98 -14.34 -7.40
CA ALA A 34 13.48 -13.84 -6.12
C ALA A 34 12.60 -12.69 -5.58
N PRO A 35 12.48 -12.52 -4.26
CA PRO A 35 11.75 -11.40 -3.65
C PRO A 35 12.18 -10.04 -4.18
N ILE A 36 11.20 -9.21 -4.55
CA ILE A 36 11.43 -7.82 -4.97
C ILE A 36 10.96 -6.90 -3.85
N THR A 37 11.80 -5.94 -3.46
CA THR A 37 11.38 -4.86 -2.56
C THR A 37 10.78 -3.72 -3.37
N LEU A 38 9.48 -3.50 -3.21
CA LEU A 38 8.73 -2.47 -3.93
C LEU A 38 8.82 -1.12 -3.20
N LEU A 39 8.67 -1.16 -1.87
CA LEU A 39 8.73 0.03 -1.02
C LEU A 39 9.53 -0.25 0.26
N THR A 40 10.45 0.66 0.57
CA THR A 40 11.13 0.77 1.86
C THR A 40 10.65 2.02 2.57
N LEU A 41 10.42 1.92 3.88
CA LEU A 41 9.89 3.02 4.69
C LEU A 41 10.78 3.27 5.91
N ASN A 42 12.10 3.24 5.70
CA ASN A 42 13.08 3.19 6.80
C ASN A 42 13.94 4.46 6.93
N SER A 43 13.72 5.46 6.07
CA SER A 43 14.48 6.71 6.09
C SER A 43 13.59 7.94 5.85
N ARG A 44 14.08 9.12 6.22
CA ARG A 44 13.38 10.38 5.90
C ARG A 44 13.27 10.61 4.39
N GLU A 45 14.24 10.12 3.62
CA GLU A 45 14.17 10.19 2.15
C GLU A 45 13.00 9.36 1.63
N ASP A 46 12.80 8.15 2.17
CA ASP A 46 11.67 7.31 1.80
C ASP A 46 10.35 8.02 2.08
N MET A 47 10.21 8.68 3.24
CA MET A 47 8.97 9.38 3.62
C MET A 47 8.59 10.48 2.62
N SER A 48 9.58 11.13 1.99
CA SER A 48 9.34 12.15 0.97
C SER A 48 8.72 11.62 -0.33
N ARG A 49 8.76 10.29 -0.54
CA ARG A 49 8.24 9.60 -1.73
C ARG A 49 6.78 9.17 -1.57
N PHE A 50 6.15 9.51 -0.46
CA PHE A 50 4.74 9.20 -0.21
C PHE A 50 3.88 10.47 -0.27
N ALA A 51 2.67 10.33 -0.78
CA ALA A 51 1.61 11.31 -0.67
C ALA A 51 0.62 10.82 0.38
N ILE A 52 0.20 11.71 1.27
CA ILE A 52 -0.80 11.45 2.31
C ILE A 52 -2.07 12.20 1.90
N GLY A 53 -3.23 11.61 2.16
CA GLY A 53 -4.52 12.27 1.98
C GLY A 53 -5.54 11.78 3.00
N CYS A 54 -6.49 12.63 3.34
CA CYS A 54 -7.63 12.25 4.18
C CYS A 54 -8.87 13.05 3.80
N ASP A 55 -10.02 12.66 4.31
CA ASP A 55 -11.28 13.34 4.02
C ASP A 55 -11.26 14.85 4.34
N SER A 56 -10.36 15.31 5.20
CA SER A 56 -10.26 16.73 5.55
C SER A 56 -9.85 17.63 4.39
N ASP A 57 -9.24 17.05 3.35
CA ASP A 57 -8.89 17.71 2.08
C ASP A 57 -10.13 18.07 1.25
N ILE A 58 -11.23 17.34 1.45
CA ILE A 58 -12.50 17.55 0.72
C ILE A 58 -13.62 18.06 1.63
N GLY A 59 -13.35 18.37 2.90
CA GLY A 59 -14.32 18.93 3.84
C GLY A 59 -14.69 18.01 5.01
N GLY A 60 -14.07 16.85 5.15
CA GLY A 60 -14.18 15.97 6.32
C GLY A 60 -13.41 16.48 7.55
N THR A 61 -13.43 15.70 8.63
CA THR A 61 -12.85 16.07 9.93
C THR A 61 -11.78 15.10 10.44
N SER A 62 -11.41 14.09 9.65
CA SER A 62 -10.33 13.16 9.99
C SER A 62 -8.96 13.84 9.97
N SER A 63 -7.96 13.18 10.56
CA SER A 63 -6.56 13.59 10.47
C SER A 63 -5.67 12.41 10.13
N ALA A 64 -4.56 12.67 9.44
CA ALA A 64 -3.60 11.64 9.04
C ALA A 64 -2.18 12.21 8.95
N LYS A 65 -1.21 11.44 9.41
CA LYS A 65 0.22 11.72 9.32
C LYS A 65 0.99 10.45 9.01
N ILE A 66 2.11 10.58 8.32
CA ILE A 66 3.12 9.54 8.19
C ILE A 66 4.47 10.14 8.59
N GLU A 67 5.13 9.52 9.55
CA GLU A 67 6.40 9.99 10.10
C GLU A 67 7.35 8.80 10.27
N LEU A 68 8.65 9.09 10.27
CA LEU A 68 9.65 8.08 10.56
C LEU A 68 9.71 7.88 12.08
N ASP A 69 9.39 6.67 12.53
CA ASP A 69 9.53 6.24 13.92
C ASP A 69 10.92 5.62 14.11
N GLU A 70 11.79 6.33 14.84
CA GLU A 70 13.13 5.87 15.19
C GLU A 70 13.12 4.95 16.43
N THR A 71 12.03 4.93 17.20
CA THR A 71 11.92 4.07 18.40
C THR A 71 11.83 2.60 18.04
N SER A 72 11.37 2.28 16.82
CA SER A 72 11.40 0.91 16.28
C SER A 72 12.83 0.38 16.05
N ALA A 73 13.85 1.25 16.14
CA ALA A 73 15.26 0.89 16.07
C ALA A 73 15.92 0.72 17.46
N ASP A 74 15.24 1.03 18.56
CA ASP A 74 15.85 0.99 19.91
C ASP A 74 15.95 -0.47 20.42
N PRO A 75 17.17 -0.97 20.75
CA PRO A 75 17.37 -2.30 21.34
C PRO A 75 16.57 -2.55 22.63
N LYS A 76 16.15 -1.48 23.33
CA LYS A 76 15.36 -1.56 24.57
C LYS A 76 13.86 -1.69 24.31
N ALA A 77 13.37 -1.49 23.08
CA ALA A 77 11.95 -1.51 22.74
C ALA A 77 11.31 -2.93 22.76
N GLY A 78 12.02 -3.95 23.25
CA GLY A 78 11.41 -5.22 23.62
C GLY A 78 10.82 -6.05 22.48
N VAL A 79 11.39 -5.96 21.27
CA VAL A 79 10.86 -6.71 20.12
C VAL A 79 11.64 -8.02 19.92
N ARG A 80 10.96 -9.15 20.19
CA ARG A 80 11.36 -10.51 19.77
C ARG A 80 11.16 -10.68 18.25
N ALA A 81 11.83 -9.90 17.41
CA ALA A 81 11.72 -10.01 15.94
C ALA A 81 12.96 -10.63 15.29
N LEU A 82 12.74 -11.43 14.25
CA LEU A 82 13.72 -12.13 13.42
C LEU A 82 14.54 -11.21 12.48
N GLN A 83 14.40 -9.89 12.57
CA GLN A 83 15.01 -8.91 11.65
C GLN A 83 15.57 -7.69 12.41
N PRO A 84 16.60 -7.02 11.86
CA PRO A 84 17.31 -5.96 12.55
C PRO A 84 16.40 -4.78 12.89
N LEU A 85 16.56 -4.26 14.11
CA LEU A 85 15.95 -3.02 14.58
C LEU A 85 16.34 -1.87 13.64
N ARG A 86 15.36 -1.31 12.94
CA ARG A 86 15.55 -0.14 12.06
C ARG A 86 14.35 0.81 12.16
N PRO A 87 14.55 2.10 11.83
CA PRO A 87 13.44 3.05 11.79
C PRO A 87 12.38 2.58 10.79
N SER A 88 11.12 2.84 11.07
CA SER A 88 9.99 2.42 10.22
C SER A 88 8.97 3.54 10.09
N ALA A 89 8.10 3.50 9.08
CA ALA A 89 7.04 4.49 8.98
C ALA A 89 5.95 4.22 10.03
N LYS A 90 5.49 5.27 10.67
CA LYS A 90 4.28 5.28 11.49
C LYS A 90 3.21 6.11 10.78
N PHE A 91 2.21 5.43 10.23
CA PHE A 91 1.01 6.04 9.70
C PHE A 91 -0.05 6.11 10.82
N TRP A 92 -0.46 7.31 11.21
CA TRP A 92 -1.37 7.48 12.36
C TRP A 92 -2.25 8.71 12.24
N GLY A 93 -3.32 8.73 13.02
CA GLY A 93 -4.26 9.85 13.05
C GLY A 93 -5.56 9.50 13.76
N GLU A 94 -6.58 10.29 13.49
CA GLU A 94 -7.92 10.12 14.05
C GLU A 94 -8.95 10.03 12.92
N MET A 95 -9.66 8.90 12.88
CA MET A 95 -10.76 8.66 11.95
C MET A 95 -12.04 9.29 12.50
N ARG A 96 -12.66 10.19 11.73
CA ARG A 96 -13.93 10.84 12.05
C ARG A 96 -14.86 10.81 10.85
N LEU A 97 -16.17 10.78 11.09
CA LEU A 97 -17.20 10.75 10.04
C LEU A 97 -17.84 12.11 9.81
N GLY A 98 -17.59 13.07 10.69
CA GLY A 98 -18.12 14.42 10.61
C GLY A 98 -17.58 15.19 9.39
N ALA A 99 -18.40 16.13 8.92
CA ALA A 99 -18.01 17.14 7.94
C ALA A 99 -17.76 18.49 8.63
N LYS A 100 -16.91 19.32 8.02
CA LYS A 100 -16.69 20.71 8.44
C LYS A 100 -17.96 21.54 8.17
N PRO A 101 -18.16 22.64 8.92
CA PRO A 101 -19.25 23.57 8.66
C PRO A 101 -19.34 24.01 7.19
N GLY A 102 -20.51 23.85 6.58
CA GLY A 102 -20.78 24.16 5.17
C GLY A 102 -20.61 22.99 4.19
N PHE A 103 -20.11 21.84 4.68
CA PHE A 103 -19.93 20.61 3.89
C PHE A 103 -20.85 19.47 4.34
N GLU A 104 -21.74 19.73 5.31
CA GLU A 104 -22.69 18.73 5.78
C GLU A 104 -23.59 18.21 4.64
N GLY A 105 -23.75 16.89 4.57
CA GLY A 105 -24.52 16.22 3.52
C GLY A 105 -23.89 16.24 2.11
N ARG A 106 -22.78 16.96 1.91
CA ARG A 106 -22.05 17.04 0.63
C ARG A 106 -20.81 16.15 0.59
N VAL A 107 -20.24 15.87 1.76
CA VAL A 107 -19.02 15.09 1.91
C VAL A 107 -19.31 13.90 2.79
N ARG A 108 -18.86 12.73 2.35
CA ARG A 108 -18.83 11.53 3.18
C ARG A 108 -17.45 11.42 3.81
N GLY A 109 -17.37 11.71 5.10
CA GLY A 109 -16.15 11.50 5.88
C GLY A 109 -15.85 10.03 6.12
N GLY A 110 -14.69 9.76 6.72
CA GLY A 110 -14.26 8.44 7.11
C GLY A 110 -13.18 7.85 6.18
N TYR A 111 -12.21 8.64 5.72
CA TYR A 111 -11.08 8.14 4.93
C TYR A 111 -9.76 8.82 5.31
N ALA A 112 -8.70 8.01 5.40
CA ALA A 112 -7.32 8.46 5.43
C ALA A 112 -6.43 7.44 4.73
N GLY A 113 -5.34 7.88 4.11
CA GLY A 113 -4.38 6.97 3.51
C GLY A 113 -3.10 7.63 3.07
N PHE A 114 -2.15 6.80 2.68
CA PHE A 114 -0.95 7.23 2.00
C PHE A 114 -0.68 6.33 0.79
N ARG A 115 0.06 6.82 -0.19
CA ARG A 115 0.50 6.05 -1.36
C ARG A 115 1.86 6.51 -1.83
N SER A 116 2.61 5.62 -2.46
CA SER A 116 3.83 6.00 -3.17
C SER A 116 3.51 6.97 -4.30
N GLN A 117 4.43 7.90 -4.55
CA GLN A 117 4.28 8.86 -5.62
C GLN A 117 4.61 8.22 -6.98
N PRO A 118 3.85 8.57 -8.04
CA PRO A 118 4.24 8.30 -9.43
C PRO A 118 5.70 8.63 -9.71
N ARG A 119 6.34 7.83 -10.57
CA ARG A 119 7.77 7.95 -10.90
C ARG A 119 7.97 8.32 -12.38
N PRO A 120 7.56 9.53 -12.83
CA PRO A 120 7.66 9.91 -14.23
C PRO A 120 9.13 10.08 -14.69
N THR A 121 9.35 9.84 -15.98
CA THR A 121 10.62 9.92 -16.72
C THR A 121 10.39 10.55 -18.09
N LEU A 122 11.45 10.79 -18.87
CA LEU A 122 11.35 11.22 -20.28
C LEU A 122 10.75 10.16 -21.21
N PHE A 123 10.68 8.90 -20.78
CA PHE A 123 10.27 7.75 -21.59
C PHE A 123 8.99 7.08 -21.08
N GLY A 124 8.19 7.81 -20.30
CA GLY A 124 7.00 7.29 -19.63
C GLY A 124 7.19 7.25 -18.12
N GLU A 125 6.59 6.27 -17.45
CA GLU A 125 6.62 6.14 -16.00
C GLU A 125 7.40 4.89 -15.56
N MET A 126 8.20 5.00 -14.50
CA MET A 126 8.83 3.82 -13.90
C MET A 126 7.78 3.03 -13.12
N VAL A 127 7.53 1.83 -13.62
CA VAL A 127 6.63 0.83 -13.04
C VAL A 127 7.42 -0.39 -12.60
N ASP A 128 6.86 -1.16 -11.68
CA ASP A 128 7.43 -2.42 -11.23
C ASP A 128 6.70 -3.59 -11.91
N ASP A 129 7.46 -4.61 -12.34
CA ASP A 129 6.92 -5.86 -12.90
C ASP A 129 6.95 -6.93 -11.81
N VAL A 130 5.76 -7.38 -11.40
CA VAL A 130 5.53 -8.45 -10.43
C VAL A 130 4.75 -9.61 -11.05
N SER A 131 4.74 -9.72 -12.38
CA SER A 131 4.03 -10.80 -13.11
C SER A 131 4.49 -12.20 -12.70
N ASN A 132 5.74 -12.32 -12.24
CA ASN A 132 6.35 -13.57 -11.76
C ASN A 132 6.29 -13.76 -10.23
N HIS A 133 5.47 -12.97 -9.54
CA HIS A 133 5.25 -13.05 -8.10
C HIS A 133 3.79 -13.31 -7.80
N ARG A 134 3.53 -14.20 -6.84
CA ARG A 134 2.17 -14.60 -6.46
C ARG A 134 1.57 -13.72 -5.36
N PHE A 135 2.40 -13.17 -4.47
CA PHE A 135 1.93 -12.46 -3.30
C PHE A 135 2.53 -11.06 -3.18
N LEU A 136 1.71 -10.13 -2.71
CA LEU A 136 2.17 -8.91 -2.05
C LEU A 136 2.42 -9.20 -0.57
N ALA A 137 3.63 -8.94 -0.10
CA ALA A 137 4.01 -9.09 1.31
C ALA A 137 4.16 -7.71 1.96
N LEU A 138 3.50 -7.50 3.10
CA LEU A 138 3.60 -6.28 3.91
C LEU A 138 4.17 -6.63 5.28
N ARG A 139 5.26 -5.97 5.68
CA ARG A 139 5.79 -6.03 7.05
C ARG A 139 5.19 -4.88 7.84
N VAL A 140 4.27 -5.18 8.76
CA VAL A 140 3.43 -4.18 9.43
C VAL A 140 3.26 -4.45 10.93
N ARG A 141 2.88 -3.40 11.66
CA ARG A 141 2.52 -3.44 13.08
C ARG A 141 1.27 -2.61 13.30
N VAL A 142 0.15 -3.24 13.60
CA VAL A 142 -1.10 -2.52 13.85
C VAL A 142 -1.17 -2.01 15.29
N GLY A 143 -1.63 -0.77 15.46
CA GLY A 143 -1.91 -0.14 16.74
C GLY A 143 -3.19 0.69 16.68
N GLY A 144 -3.35 1.62 17.63
CA GLY A 144 -4.54 2.46 17.74
C GLY A 144 -5.72 1.74 18.40
N SER A 145 -6.94 2.17 18.10
CA SER A 145 -8.15 1.63 18.70
C SER A 145 -8.51 0.24 18.15
N PRO A 146 -8.98 -0.70 18.99
CA PRO A 146 -9.52 -1.99 18.51
C PRO A 146 -10.63 -1.84 17.46
N ARG A 147 -11.37 -0.71 17.47
CA ARG A 147 -12.44 -0.44 16.49
C ARG A 147 -11.90 -0.16 15.08
N THR A 148 -10.71 0.42 14.95
CA THR A 148 -10.13 0.83 13.66
C THR A 148 -9.29 -0.28 13.01
N ARG A 149 -8.83 -1.25 13.80
CA ARG A 149 -7.99 -2.40 13.39
C ARG A 149 -8.44 -3.10 12.10
N ASN A 150 -9.74 -3.28 11.94
CA ASN A 150 -10.32 -4.07 10.87
C ASN A 150 -10.67 -3.24 9.62
N SER A 151 -10.20 -1.99 9.55
CA SER A 151 -10.61 -1.01 8.54
C SER A 151 -9.48 -0.63 7.58
N TYR A 152 -8.34 -1.32 7.62
CA TYR A 152 -7.20 -1.07 6.72
C TYR A 152 -7.30 -1.83 5.41
N TYR A 153 -6.88 -1.18 4.32
CA TYR A 153 -6.86 -1.69 2.96
C TYR A 153 -5.53 -1.34 2.31
N VAL A 154 -4.97 -2.29 1.57
CA VAL A 154 -3.87 -2.03 0.65
C VAL A 154 -4.45 -1.74 -0.73
N ASN A 155 -3.87 -0.73 -1.40
CA ASN A 155 -4.33 -0.23 -2.68
C ASN A 155 -3.19 -0.27 -3.68
N ILE A 156 -3.43 -0.79 -4.88
CA ILE A 156 -2.47 -0.84 -5.97
C ILE A 156 -3.08 -0.13 -7.18
N GLN A 157 -2.33 0.81 -7.74
CA GLN A 157 -2.64 1.40 -9.04
C GLN A 157 -1.71 0.79 -10.08
N THR A 158 -2.26 0.38 -11.22
CA THR A 158 -1.48 -0.07 -12.38
C THR A 158 -1.43 1.03 -13.44
N ASP A 159 -0.46 0.96 -14.34
CA ASP A 159 -0.38 1.85 -15.51
C ASP A 159 -1.25 1.32 -16.65
N GLY A 160 -2.57 1.32 -16.40
CA GLY A 160 -3.61 0.92 -17.33
C GLY A 160 -4.31 2.12 -18.01
N PRO A 161 -5.27 1.85 -18.90
CA PRO A 161 -5.96 2.90 -19.66
C PRO A 161 -6.84 3.81 -18.79
N ILE A 162 -7.35 3.30 -17.66
CA ILE A 162 -8.22 4.02 -16.74
C ILE A 162 -7.43 4.37 -15.49
N THR A 163 -7.10 5.65 -15.32
CA THR A 163 -6.26 6.08 -14.19
C THR A 163 -6.97 6.10 -12.85
N SER A 164 -8.32 6.06 -12.84
CA SER A 164 -9.10 5.97 -11.61
C SER A 164 -9.27 4.53 -11.10
N ASP A 165 -8.79 3.53 -11.84
CA ASP A 165 -8.79 2.14 -11.41
C ASP A 165 -7.83 1.92 -10.25
N LEU A 166 -8.33 1.23 -9.23
CA LEU A 166 -7.62 0.91 -8.02
C LEU A 166 -7.92 -0.53 -7.63
N TRP A 167 -6.88 -1.32 -7.47
CA TRP A 167 -6.98 -2.66 -6.94
C TRP A 167 -6.90 -2.60 -5.42
N GLN A 168 -7.93 -3.05 -4.74
CA GLN A 168 -8.04 -2.94 -3.29
C GLN A 168 -8.16 -4.31 -2.63
N HIS A 169 -7.48 -4.49 -1.50
CA HIS A 169 -7.64 -5.66 -0.65
C HIS A 169 -7.61 -5.25 0.82
N ARG A 170 -8.50 -5.83 1.63
CA ARG A 170 -8.54 -5.59 3.08
C ARG A 170 -7.37 -6.27 3.78
N ILE A 171 -6.72 -5.58 4.71
CA ILE A 171 -5.60 -6.16 5.47
C ILE A 171 -6.16 -6.93 6.67
N PHE A 172 -5.86 -8.22 6.75
CA PHE A 172 -6.23 -9.07 7.88
C PHE A 172 -5.02 -9.32 8.78
N PHE A 173 -5.01 -8.67 9.93
CA PHE A 173 -3.93 -8.80 10.92
C PHE A 173 -4.07 -10.10 11.73
N ASN A 174 -2.97 -10.81 11.95
CA ASN A 174 -2.91 -11.99 12.79
C ASN A 174 -2.63 -11.67 14.25
N ARG A 175 -1.97 -10.53 14.53
CA ARG A 175 -1.50 -10.17 15.87
C ARG A 175 -2.24 -8.99 16.45
N ASP A 176 -2.73 -9.09 17.67
CA ASP A 176 -3.35 -8.01 18.44
C ASP A 176 -2.50 -7.53 19.63
N ASP A 177 -1.31 -8.10 19.79
CA ASP A 177 -0.35 -7.77 20.84
C ASP A 177 0.57 -6.58 20.51
N GLY A 178 0.32 -5.89 19.39
CA GLY A 178 1.14 -4.79 18.92
C GLY A 178 2.51 -5.21 18.38
N GLY A 179 2.74 -6.51 18.13
CA GLY A 179 3.95 -7.02 17.49
C GLY A 179 3.96 -6.81 15.97
N TRP A 180 5.17 -6.83 15.39
CA TRP A 180 5.35 -6.84 13.94
C TRP A 180 4.96 -8.21 13.35
N GLU A 181 4.30 -8.19 12.20
CA GLU A 181 3.95 -9.37 11.42
C GLU A 181 4.17 -9.16 9.93
N ASP A 182 4.34 -10.26 9.20
CA ASP A 182 4.31 -10.28 7.74
C ASP A 182 2.93 -10.75 7.29
N ILE A 183 2.28 -9.96 6.44
CA ILE A 183 0.99 -10.28 5.83
C ILE A 183 1.21 -10.54 4.36
N PHE A 184 0.76 -11.71 3.89
CA PHE A 184 0.87 -12.14 2.51
C PHE A 184 -0.51 -12.13 1.86
N ILE A 185 -0.64 -11.40 0.74
CA ILE A 185 -1.91 -11.24 0.02
C ILE A 185 -1.70 -11.70 -1.42
N PRO A 186 -2.40 -12.74 -1.91
CA PRO A 186 -2.36 -13.12 -3.32
C PRO A 186 -2.80 -11.94 -4.19
N PHE A 187 -2.07 -11.65 -5.27
CA PHE A 187 -2.47 -10.59 -6.20
C PHE A 187 -3.87 -10.83 -6.79
N ASP A 188 -4.24 -12.09 -7.00
CA ASP A 188 -5.55 -12.49 -7.55
C ASP A 188 -6.72 -12.23 -6.59
N ASN A 189 -6.45 -11.95 -5.31
CA ASN A 189 -7.51 -11.62 -4.34
C ASN A 189 -7.88 -10.13 -4.36
N PHE A 190 -7.10 -9.27 -5.01
CA PHE A 190 -7.42 -7.86 -5.10
C PHE A 190 -8.65 -7.63 -5.97
N VAL A 191 -9.42 -6.60 -5.60
CA VAL A 191 -10.70 -6.28 -6.23
C VAL A 191 -10.55 -4.96 -6.96
N LEU A 192 -10.99 -4.94 -8.22
CA LEU A 192 -10.99 -3.71 -8.99
C LEU A 192 -12.11 -2.78 -8.52
N THR A 193 -11.72 -1.56 -8.17
CA THR A 193 -12.62 -0.46 -7.88
C THR A 193 -12.29 0.74 -8.76
N ASN A 194 -13.28 1.59 -8.98
CA ASN A 194 -13.13 2.87 -9.68
C ASN A 194 -13.81 3.94 -8.85
N THR A 195 -13.09 5.00 -8.49
CA THR A 195 -13.65 6.12 -7.71
C THR A 195 -14.32 5.65 -6.39
N GLY A 196 -13.81 4.57 -5.80
CA GLY A 196 -14.34 3.97 -4.55
C GLY A 196 -15.52 3.01 -4.74
N GLU A 197 -15.98 2.78 -5.97
CA GLU A 197 -17.03 1.82 -6.30
C GLU A 197 -16.45 0.55 -6.92
N ILE A 198 -16.96 -0.61 -6.50
CA ILE A 198 -16.51 -1.90 -7.04
C ILE A 198 -16.97 -2.01 -8.50
N GLN A 199 -16.05 -2.37 -9.39
CA GLN A 199 -16.38 -2.59 -10.79
C GLN A 199 -17.15 -3.90 -10.96
N ASN A 200 -18.23 -3.87 -11.74
CA ASN A 200 -18.99 -5.09 -12.06
C ASN A 200 -18.15 -6.05 -12.92
N ASP A 201 -17.41 -5.50 -13.88
CA ASP A 201 -16.52 -6.25 -14.76
C ASP A 201 -15.12 -6.33 -14.15
N GLN A 202 -14.83 -7.43 -13.47
CA GLN A 202 -13.50 -7.70 -12.93
C GLN A 202 -12.59 -8.21 -14.06
N MET A 203 -11.49 -7.49 -14.31
CA MET A 203 -10.42 -7.95 -15.20
C MET A 203 -9.26 -8.54 -14.38
N ALA A 204 -8.15 -8.93 -15.01
CA ALA A 204 -6.94 -9.28 -14.28
C ALA A 204 -6.11 -8.02 -13.99
N MET A 205 -5.43 -7.98 -12.85
CA MET A 205 -4.48 -6.91 -12.54
C MET A 205 -3.29 -6.95 -13.51
N TYR A 206 -2.91 -5.78 -14.05
CA TYR A 206 -1.75 -5.62 -14.93
C TYR A 206 -0.45 -5.65 -14.10
N ARG A 207 -0.04 -6.86 -13.70
CA ARG A 207 1.07 -7.10 -12.77
C ARG A 207 2.44 -6.71 -13.34
N GLU A 208 2.55 -6.63 -14.65
CA GLU A 208 3.73 -6.14 -15.37
C GLU A 208 3.95 -4.63 -15.24
N ARG A 209 2.95 -3.87 -14.79
CA ARG A 209 3.00 -2.39 -14.72
C ARG A 209 2.40 -1.83 -13.43
N LEU A 210 2.92 -2.26 -12.28
CA LEU A 210 2.57 -1.65 -11.00
C LEU A 210 3.11 -0.22 -10.92
N ARG A 211 2.20 0.74 -10.71
CA ARG A 211 2.50 2.16 -10.72
C ARG A 211 2.67 2.74 -9.32
N THR A 212 1.67 2.55 -8.46
CA THR A 212 1.71 3.02 -7.07
C THR A 212 1.11 1.99 -6.13
N ILE A 213 1.60 1.98 -4.88
CA ILE A 213 1.08 1.16 -3.79
C ILE A 213 0.83 2.07 -2.61
N GLY A 214 -0.29 1.88 -1.94
CA GLY A 214 -0.66 2.64 -0.77
C GLY A 214 -1.43 1.82 0.24
N VAL A 215 -1.60 2.39 1.43
CA VAL A 215 -2.47 1.84 2.46
C VAL A 215 -3.46 2.93 2.87
N SER A 216 -4.71 2.54 3.01
CA SER A 216 -5.78 3.41 3.49
C SER A 216 -6.53 2.77 4.65
N ILE A 217 -7.20 3.60 5.42
CA ILE A 217 -8.20 3.22 6.39
C ILE A 217 -9.56 3.80 5.99
N LEU A 218 -10.62 2.99 6.04
CA LEU A 218 -11.98 3.32 5.60
C LEU A 218 -12.98 3.12 6.74
N GLY A 219 -13.59 4.21 7.21
CA GLY A 219 -14.63 4.19 8.25
C GLY A 219 -16.02 4.63 7.78
N GLY A 220 -16.11 5.34 6.65
CA GLY A 220 -17.35 5.98 6.18
C GLY A 220 -18.53 5.04 5.88
N ASN A 221 -18.24 3.81 5.44
CA ASN A 221 -19.27 2.81 5.15
C ASN A 221 -19.64 1.95 6.37
N SER A 222 -18.73 1.83 7.33
CA SER A 222 -18.83 0.93 8.48
C SER A 222 -19.12 1.64 9.80
N GLY A 223 -19.23 2.97 9.80
CA GLY A 223 -19.45 3.74 11.02
C GLY A 223 -18.26 3.67 11.99
N VAL A 224 -17.04 3.44 11.48
CA VAL A 224 -15.84 3.27 12.30
C VAL A 224 -15.16 4.61 12.52
N GLU A 225 -15.00 4.97 13.80
CA GLU A 225 -14.29 6.16 14.27
C GLU A 225 -13.24 5.80 15.33
N GLY A 226 -12.26 6.69 15.50
CA GLY A 226 -11.28 6.64 16.57
C GLY A 226 -9.84 6.73 16.09
N ALA A 227 -8.91 6.69 17.05
CA ALA A 227 -7.48 6.69 16.77
C ALA A 227 -7.07 5.46 15.96
N PHE A 228 -6.21 5.66 14.97
CA PHE A 228 -5.62 4.59 14.17
C PHE A 228 -4.10 4.75 14.15
N GLU A 229 -3.39 3.63 14.15
CA GLU A 229 -1.94 3.57 13.97
C GLU A 229 -1.57 2.31 13.18
N LEU A 230 -0.66 2.47 12.23
CA LEU A 230 -0.05 1.39 11.47
C LEU A 230 1.45 1.69 11.30
N GLY A 231 2.29 0.85 11.91
CA GLY A 231 3.71 0.74 11.58
C GLY A 231 3.88 0.00 10.25
N VAL A 232 4.71 0.51 9.35
CA VAL A 232 5.01 -0.08 8.05
C VAL A 232 6.52 -0.03 7.82
N ASP A 233 7.14 -1.19 7.63
CA ASP A 233 8.58 -1.30 7.41
C ASP A 233 8.89 -1.39 5.90
N CYS A 234 8.28 -2.36 5.22
CA CYS A 234 8.46 -2.56 3.79
C CYS A 234 7.27 -3.25 3.13
N ILE A 235 7.18 -3.10 1.81
CA ILE A 235 6.26 -3.83 0.95
C ILE A 235 7.07 -4.52 -0.15
N ARG A 236 6.81 -5.80 -0.36
CA ARG A 236 7.57 -6.68 -1.25
C ARG A 236 6.63 -7.48 -2.16
N ALA A 237 7.14 -7.92 -3.30
CA ALA A 237 6.54 -8.99 -4.09
C ALA A 237 7.32 -10.29 -3.85
N VAL A 238 6.61 -11.37 -3.55
CA VAL A 238 7.21 -12.66 -3.14
C VAL A 238 6.46 -13.85 -3.72
N ASN A 239 7.06 -15.03 -3.64
CA ASN A 239 6.46 -16.29 -4.06
C ASN A 239 6.21 -17.23 -2.87
N GLU A 240 5.66 -18.42 -3.15
CA GLU A 240 5.26 -19.40 -2.12
C GLU A 240 6.42 -19.79 -1.21
N GLU A 241 7.62 -19.91 -1.78
CA GLU A 241 8.86 -20.23 -1.07
C GLU A 241 9.24 -19.20 0.02
N ASP A 242 8.72 -17.98 -0.04
CA ASP A 242 9.01 -16.89 0.90
C ASP A 242 7.92 -16.69 1.96
N VAL A 243 6.79 -17.37 1.83
CA VAL A 243 5.62 -17.21 2.70
C VAL A 243 5.88 -17.87 4.05
N THR A 244 6.01 -17.06 5.10
CA THR A 244 6.31 -17.53 6.46
C THR A 244 5.08 -17.64 7.37
N ALA A 245 3.93 -17.17 6.92
CA ALA A 245 2.65 -17.23 7.63
C ALA A 245 1.52 -17.47 6.64
N GLU A 246 0.52 -18.27 7.03
CA GLU A 246 -0.60 -18.58 6.13
C GLU A 246 -1.38 -17.29 5.77
N PRO A 247 -1.61 -17.03 4.47
CA PRO A 247 -2.46 -15.94 4.02
C PRO A 247 -3.87 -16.07 4.61
N LYS A 248 -4.29 -15.11 5.43
CA LYS A 248 -5.71 -14.99 5.77
C LYS A 248 -6.45 -14.43 4.56
N SER A 249 -7.36 -15.25 4.05
CA SER A 249 -8.37 -14.83 3.10
C SER A 249 -9.73 -14.79 3.80
N GLU A 250 -10.65 -13.95 3.34
CA GLU A 250 -12.05 -14.27 3.60
C GLU A 250 -12.37 -15.61 2.91
N PRO A 251 -13.23 -16.46 3.49
CA PRO A 251 -13.74 -17.65 2.83
C PRO A 251 -14.54 -17.25 1.58
N SER A 252 -13.83 -17.04 0.47
CA SER A 252 -14.32 -16.53 -0.80
C SER A 252 -14.84 -17.70 -1.66
N ARG A 253 -15.78 -18.47 -1.11
CA ARG A 253 -16.66 -19.29 -1.94
C ARG A 253 -17.88 -18.47 -2.36
N GLY A 254 -17.77 -17.81 -3.50
CA GLY A 254 -18.89 -17.34 -4.31
C GLY A 254 -19.45 -15.96 -3.93
N THR A 255 -19.42 -15.04 -4.90
CA THR A 255 -20.40 -13.94 -5.10
C THR A 255 -20.70 -13.03 -3.90
N GLN A 256 -19.73 -12.73 -3.03
CA GLN A 256 -20.00 -11.89 -1.86
C GLN A 256 -20.11 -10.38 -2.15
N TRP A 257 -19.68 -9.92 -3.34
CA TRP A 257 -19.89 -8.54 -3.80
C TRP A 257 -21.37 -8.19 -4.07
N GLN A 258 -22.26 -9.19 -4.10
CA GLN A 258 -23.71 -9.02 -4.26
C GLN A 258 -24.45 -8.79 -2.93
N ARG A 259 -23.79 -8.84 -1.78
CA ARG A 259 -24.46 -8.64 -0.49
C ARG A 259 -24.42 -7.16 -0.12
N GLN A 260 -25.59 -6.51 -0.21
CA GLN A 260 -25.81 -5.21 0.41
C GLN A 260 -25.52 -5.29 1.91
N PRO A 261 -25.05 -4.19 2.53
CA PRO A 261 -24.82 -4.15 3.97
C PRO A 261 -26.13 -4.46 4.70
N VAL A 262 -26.08 -5.44 5.61
CA VAL A 262 -27.13 -5.68 6.60
C VAL A 262 -26.98 -4.64 7.72
#